data_AF-A0A5C7LRS1-F1
#
_entry.id   AF-A0A5C7LRS1-F1
#
_cell.length_a   1.000
_cell.length_b   1.000
_cell.length_c   1.000
_cell.angle_alpha   90.00
_cell.angle_beta   90.00
_cell.angle_gamma   90.00
#
_symmetry.space_group_name_H-M   'P 1'
#
loop_
_entity.id
_entity.type
_entity.pdbx_description
1 polymer ?
#
loop_
_entity_poly.entity_id
_entity_poly.type
_entity_poly.pdbx_seq_one_letter_code
_entity_poly.pdbx_strand_id
1 'polypeptide(L)'
;MSVTRRTIVRSAAWTIPAITAVSAAPAFATSVETPVCDPKGCKFPGRSNKKNIKSYRLETGCDTAEVESVTINGNPAVWDGRYWWLRDQKNSKSPLPVTIQFANGTSWNGVVKFLPCKGKDC
;
A
#
# COMPACT_ATOMS: atom_id res chain seq x y z
N MET A 1 14.76 32.18 -82.78
CA MET A 1 13.66 31.70 -81.90
C MET A 1 14.29 31.13 -80.65
N SER A 2 14.05 31.78 -79.51
CA SER A 2 14.77 31.52 -78.24
C SER A 2 14.07 30.43 -77.42
N VAL A 3 14.84 29.46 -76.90
CA VAL A 3 14.34 28.36 -76.06
C VAL A 3 14.46 28.76 -74.59
N THR A 4 13.31 28.94 -73.92
CA THR A 4 13.21 29.26 -72.49
C THR A 4 13.55 28.04 -71.64
N ARG A 5 14.65 28.06 -70.87
CA ARG A 5 14.96 27.00 -69.90
C ARG A 5 14.28 27.29 -68.56
N ARG A 6 13.34 26.42 -68.17
CA ARG A 6 12.72 26.38 -66.84
C ARG A 6 13.76 25.99 -65.78
N THR A 7 13.91 26.81 -64.76
CA THR A 7 14.66 26.46 -63.54
C THR A 7 13.75 25.67 -62.62
N ILE A 8 13.97 24.36 -62.51
CA ILE A 8 13.42 23.53 -61.43
C ILE A 8 14.59 23.16 -60.53
N VAL A 9 14.63 23.70 -59.32
CA VAL A 9 15.31 23.05 -58.20
C VAL A 9 14.35 23.08 -57.01
N ARG A 10 13.65 21.95 -56.82
CA ARG A 10 13.05 21.56 -55.56
C ARG A 10 14.19 21.11 -54.64
N SER A 11 14.37 21.78 -53.52
CA SER A 11 14.99 21.14 -52.36
C SER A 11 14.19 21.56 -51.13
N ALA A 12 13.38 20.63 -50.64
CA ALA A 12 12.78 20.72 -49.32
C ALA A 12 13.92 20.61 -48.31
N ALA A 13 14.11 21.64 -47.49
CA ALA A 13 14.95 21.55 -46.31
C ALA A 13 14.24 20.61 -45.33
N TRP A 14 14.70 19.36 -45.25
CA TRP A 14 14.26 18.44 -44.21
C TRP A 14 14.85 18.94 -42.90
N THR A 15 13.99 19.44 -42.03
CA THR A 15 14.31 19.88 -40.68
C THR A 15 14.93 18.74 -39.89
N ILE A 16 16.05 19.03 -39.24
CA ILE A 16 16.83 18.15 -38.37
C ILE A 16 15.91 17.62 -37.25
N PRO A 17 15.97 16.32 -36.87
CA PRO A 17 15.24 15.84 -35.71
C PRO A 17 15.80 16.52 -34.45
N ALA A 18 15.01 17.40 -33.85
CA ALA A 18 15.25 17.85 -32.48
C ALA A 18 15.00 16.65 -31.57
N ILE A 19 16.07 15.95 -31.18
CA ILE A 19 16.00 14.99 -30.08
C ILE A 19 15.76 15.82 -28.83
N THR A 20 14.52 15.84 -28.38
CA THR A 20 14.17 16.33 -27.05
C THR A 20 15.01 15.57 -26.04
N ALA A 21 15.86 16.28 -25.30
CA ALA A 21 16.52 15.73 -24.13
C ALA A 21 15.40 15.33 -23.16
N VAL A 22 15.06 14.04 -23.13
CA VAL A 22 14.32 13.46 -22.02
C VAL A 22 15.28 13.58 -20.84
N SER A 23 15.16 14.66 -20.07
CA SER A 23 15.74 14.69 -18.74
C SER A 23 15.03 13.59 -17.97
N ALA A 24 15.65 12.42 -17.89
CA ALA A 24 15.34 11.47 -16.86
C ALA A 24 15.57 12.23 -15.56
N ALA A 25 14.48 12.70 -14.93
CA ALA A 25 14.54 13.19 -13.58
C ALA A 25 15.25 12.10 -12.77
N PRO A 26 16.23 12.45 -11.91
CA PRO A 26 16.85 11.45 -11.06
C PRO A 26 15.71 10.77 -10.31
N ALA A 27 15.49 9.49 -10.62
CA ALA A 27 14.70 8.64 -9.77
C ALA A 27 15.47 8.61 -8.47
N PHE A 28 15.09 9.47 -7.54
CA PHE A 28 15.37 9.25 -6.13
C PHE A 28 14.67 7.92 -5.83
N ALA A 29 15.39 6.82 -6.06
CA ALA A 29 15.24 5.63 -5.26
C ALA A 29 15.66 6.05 -3.85
N THR A 30 14.81 6.85 -3.21
CA THR A 30 14.80 6.95 -1.76
C THR A 30 14.56 5.51 -1.36
N SER A 31 15.56 4.89 -0.75
CA SER A 31 15.39 3.61 -0.09
C SER A 31 14.41 3.89 1.03
N VAL A 32 13.11 3.78 0.75
CA VAL A 32 12.09 3.81 1.79
C VAL A 32 12.31 2.50 2.51
N GLU A 33 13.11 2.54 3.58
CA GLU A 33 13.22 1.41 4.49
C GLU A 33 11.80 1.01 4.85
N THR A 34 11.45 -0.24 4.55
CA THR A 34 10.15 -0.75 4.95
C THR A 34 10.10 -0.69 6.47
N PRO A 35 9.08 -0.06 7.06
CA PRO A 35 9.04 0.10 8.51
C PRO A 35 9.08 -1.28 9.16
N VAL A 36 10.01 -1.46 10.10
CA VAL A 36 10.03 -2.67 10.92
C VAL A 36 8.81 -2.59 11.84
N CYS A 37 7.98 -3.63 11.79
CA CYS A 37 6.76 -3.72 12.60
C CYS A 37 6.75 -5.04 13.35
N ASP A 38 6.36 -4.99 14.63
CA ASP A 38 6.05 -6.16 15.46
C ASP A 38 4.56 -6.15 15.86
N PRO A 39 3.65 -6.49 14.94
CA PRO A 39 2.22 -6.35 15.17
C PRO A 39 1.69 -7.39 16.16
N LYS A 40 0.94 -6.91 17.15
CA LYS A 40 0.29 -7.73 18.18
C LYS A 40 -1.21 -7.74 17.98
N GLY A 41 -1.76 -8.94 17.85
CA GLY A 41 -3.18 -9.15 17.62
C GLY A 41 -3.87 -9.75 18.83
N CYS A 42 -5.06 -9.24 19.15
CA CYS A 42 -5.98 -9.97 20.01
C CYS A 42 -7.35 -10.19 19.42
N LYS A 43 -7.93 -11.30 19.86
CA LYS A 43 -9.30 -11.70 19.60
C LYS A 43 -10.12 -11.43 20.85
N PHE A 44 -11.01 -10.44 20.76
CA PHE A 44 -11.93 -10.17 21.85
C PHE A 44 -12.99 -11.26 21.94
N PRO A 45 -13.39 -11.63 23.16
CA PRO A 45 -14.65 -12.31 23.37
C PRO A 45 -15.80 -11.30 23.12
N GLY A 46 -15.96 -10.83 21.88
CA GLY A 46 -17.25 -10.24 21.49
C GLY A 46 -18.33 -11.30 21.69
N ARG A 47 -19.55 -10.85 22.09
CA ARG A 47 -20.76 -11.68 22.27
C ARG A 47 -20.70 -12.84 21.28
N SER A 48 -20.40 -14.05 21.78
CA SER A 48 -20.46 -15.25 20.95
C SER A 48 -21.93 -15.43 20.59
N ASN A 49 -22.37 -14.80 19.52
CA ASN A 49 -23.65 -15.10 18.93
C ASN A 49 -23.58 -16.58 18.50
N LYS A 50 -24.72 -17.27 18.35
CA LYS A 50 -24.81 -18.67 17.89
C LYS A 50 -23.99 -18.96 16.62
N LYS A 51 -23.57 -17.91 15.89
CA LYS A 51 -22.78 -17.91 14.66
C LYS A 51 -21.24 -17.88 14.85
N ASN A 52 -20.70 -17.95 16.06
CA ASN A 52 -19.24 -17.93 16.33
C ASN A 52 -18.50 -16.71 15.75
N ILE A 53 -19.09 -15.53 15.93
CA ILE A 53 -18.55 -14.26 15.46
C ILE A 53 -17.63 -13.64 16.53
N LYS A 54 -16.53 -13.01 16.10
CA LYS A 54 -15.47 -12.42 16.93
C LYS A 54 -15.02 -11.07 16.37
N SER A 55 -14.40 -10.27 17.24
CA SER A 55 -13.73 -9.03 16.87
C SER A 55 -12.23 -9.19 17.09
N TYR A 56 -11.45 -8.71 16.15
CA TYR A 56 -10.00 -8.68 16.20
C TYR A 56 -9.55 -7.24 16.42
N ARG A 57 -8.53 -7.09 17.26
CA ARG A 57 -7.80 -5.87 17.51
C ARG A 57 -6.36 -6.10 17.10
N LEU A 58 -5.77 -5.13 16.42
CA LEU A 58 -4.37 -5.15 16.03
C LEU A 58 -3.69 -3.87 16.52
N GLU A 59 -2.56 -4.04 17.16
CA GLU A 59 -1.55 -3.01 17.39
C GLU A 59 -0.43 -3.24 16.39
N THR A 60 -0.03 -2.21 15.65
CA THR A 60 0.91 -2.37 14.53
C THR A 60 2.36 -2.51 14.99
N GLY A 61 2.73 -1.87 16.11
CA GLY A 61 4.09 -1.94 16.68
C GLY A 61 5.17 -1.47 15.70
N CYS A 62 4.86 -0.46 14.87
CA CYS A 62 5.79 0.10 13.90
C CYS A 62 6.42 1.38 14.48
N ASP A 63 7.75 1.53 14.35
CA ASP A 63 8.49 2.55 15.11
C ASP A 63 8.41 3.98 14.55
N THR A 64 8.19 4.17 13.25
CA THR A 64 8.38 5.51 12.61
C THR A 64 7.45 5.83 11.44
N ALA A 65 6.55 4.92 11.07
CA ALA A 65 5.71 5.11 9.90
C ALA A 65 4.26 5.39 10.26
N GLU A 66 3.72 6.47 9.68
CA GLU A 66 2.30 6.77 9.74
C GLU A 66 1.52 5.68 8.99
N VAL A 67 0.69 4.95 9.74
CA VAL A 67 -0.15 3.89 9.20
C VAL A 67 -1.41 4.53 8.61
N GLU A 68 -1.61 4.34 7.32
CA GLU A 68 -2.77 4.86 6.60
C GLU A 68 -3.95 3.88 6.68
N SER A 69 -3.68 2.60 6.46
CA SER A 69 -4.72 1.57 6.48
C SER A 69 -4.18 0.22 6.94
N VAL A 70 -5.06 -0.60 7.50
CA VAL A 70 -4.76 -1.97 7.88
C VAL A 70 -5.84 -2.88 7.33
N THR A 71 -5.44 -4.00 6.74
CA THR A 71 -6.35 -5.09 6.41
C THR A 71 -5.97 -6.34 7.20
N ILE A 72 -6.98 -7.04 7.71
CA ILE A 72 -6.84 -8.29 8.44
C ILE A 72 -7.67 -9.33 7.69
N ASN A 73 -7.03 -10.39 7.21
CA ASN A 73 -7.67 -11.42 6.39
C ASN A 73 -8.40 -10.84 5.16
N GLY A 74 -7.80 -9.83 4.53
CA GLY A 74 -8.38 -9.13 3.38
C GLY A 74 -9.54 -8.17 3.69
N ASN A 75 -9.91 -8.00 4.97
CA ASN A 75 -10.97 -7.08 5.38
C ASN A 75 -10.36 -5.80 5.99
N PRO A 76 -10.86 -4.61 5.64
CA PRO A 76 -10.34 -3.36 6.19
C PRO A 76 -10.66 -3.25 7.68
N ALA A 77 -9.64 -2.97 8.47
CA ALA A 77 -9.78 -2.65 9.88
C ALA A 77 -10.04 -1.15 10.04
N VAL A 78 -10.76 -0.78 11.11
CA VAL A 78 -11.13 0.58 11.45
C VAL A 78 -10.27 1.07 12.61
N TRP A 79 -9.64 2.22 12.45
CA TRP A 79 -8.89 2.88 13.51
C TRP A 79 -9.85 3.49 14.55
N ASP A 80 -9.63 3.21 15.84
CA ASP A 80 -10.43 3.78 16.94
C ASP A 80 -9.73 4.90 17.72
N GLY A 81 -8.56 5.33 17.27
CA GLY A 81 -7.68 6.27 17.98
C GLY A 81 -6.54 5.59 18.75
N ARG A 82 -6.58 4.27 18.95
CA ARG A 82 -5.52 3.53 19.64
C ARG A 82 -5.16 2.19 18.99
N TYR A 83 -6.13 1.51 18.39
CA TYR A 83 -5.95 0.22 17.77
C TYR A 83 -6.76 0.09 16.48
N TRP A 84 -6.34 -0.85 15.63
CA TRP A 84 -7.06 -1.24 14.44
C TRP A 84 -8.05 -2.36 14.77
N TRP A 85 -9.33 -2.11 14.53
CA TRP A 85 -10.41 -3.06 14.83
C TRP A 85 -11.00 -3.67 13.58
N LEU A 86 -11.10 -4.99 13.57
CA LEU A 86 -11.93 -5.72 12.62
C LEU A 86 -13.04 -6.43 13.38
N ARG A 87 -14.28 -5.96 13.19
CA ARG A 87 -15.46 -6.49 13.89
C ARG A 87 -16.19 -7.51 13.02
N ASP A 88 -17.08 -8.26 13.68
CA ASP A 88 -18.03 -9.17 13.05
C ASP A 88 -17.44 -10.24 12.12
N GLN A 89 -16.29 -10.78 12.51
CA GLN A 89 -15.59 -11.81 11.75
C GLN A 89 -15.86 -13.22 12.25
N LYS A 90 -15.75 -14.20 11.36
CA LYS A 90 -15.75 -15.60 11.77
C LYS A 90 -14.57 -15.88 12.71
N ASN A 91 -14.82 -16.61 13.80
CA ASN A 91 -13.76 -17.04 14.69
C ASN A 91 -12.73 -17.89 13.94
N SER A 92 -11.47 -17.45 13.93
CA SER A 92 -10.33 -18.18 13.41
C SER A 92 -9.45 -18.65 14.58
N LYS A 93 -8.95 -19.89 14.44
CA LYS A 93 -7.92 -20.46 15.34
C LYS A 93 -6.51 -20.30 14.73
N SER A 94 -6.42 -20.04 13.44
CA SER A 94 -5.16 -19.87 12.72
C SER A 94 -4.70 -18.41 12.74
N PRO A 95 -3.38 -18.15 12.65
CA PRO A 95 -2.87 -16.82 12.34
C PRO A 95 -3.57 -16.25 11.09
N LEU A 96 -3.85 -14.95 11.10
CA LEU A 96 -4.50 -14.28 9.98
C LEU A 96 -3.46 -13.43 9.25
N PRO A 97 -3.53 -13.35 7.90
CA PRO A 97 -2.69 -12.44 7.16
C PRO A 97 -3.09 -11.01 7.47
N VAL A 98 -2.09 -10.14 7.58
CA VAL A 98 -2.24 -8.73 7.89
C VAL A 98 -1.40 -7.95 6.89
N THR A 99 -2.01 -6.92 6.31
CA THR A 99 -1.33 -5.93 5.49
C THR A 99 -1.51 -4.57 6.13
N ILE A 100 -0.39 -3.87 6.36
CA ILE A 100 -0.35 -2.51 6.89
C ILE A 100 0.15 -1.63 5.74
N GLN A 101 -0.63 -0.64 5.34
CA GLN A 101 -0.24 0.36 4.37
C GLN A 101 0.18 1.63 5.09
N PHE A 102 1.30 2.21 4.68
CA PHE A 102 1.84 3.42 5.27
C PHE A 102 1.65 4.60 4.33
N ALA A 103 1.57 5.81 4.89
CA ALA A 103 1.36 7.04 4.12
C ALA A 103 2.50 7.33 3.11
N ASN A 104 3.68 6.73 3.29
CA ASN A 104 4.80 6.81 2.35
C ASN A 104 4.67 5.89 1.12
N GLY A 105 3.54 5.17 0.99
CA GLY A 105 3.27 4.23 -0.10
C GLY A 105 3.88 2.84 0.07
N THR A 106 4.64 2.59 1.14
CA THR A 106 5.14 1.24 1.45
C THR A 106 4.07 0.40 2.15
N SER A 107 4.27 -0.91 2.17
CA SER A 107 3.40 -1.81 2.93
C SER A 107 4.20 -2.87 3.67
N TRP A 108 3.73 -3.22 4.86
CA TRP A 108 4.16 -4.38 5.60
C TRP A 108 3.14 -5.50 5.40
N ASN A 109 3.62 -6.71 5.16
CA ASN A 109 2.78 -7.90 4.98
C ASN A 109 3.30 -9.02 5.88
N GLY A 110 2.41 -9.66 6.63
CA GLY A 110 2.79 -10.77 7.48
C GLY A 110 1.58 -11.53 8.03
N VAL A 111 1.85 -12.48 8.91
CA VAL A 111 0.80 -13.25 9.60
C VAL A 111 0.84 -12.97 11.09
N VAL A 112 -0.32 -12.65 11.65
CA VAL A 112 -0.46 -12.30 13.07
C VAL A 112 -1.32 -13.33 13.78
N LYS A 113 -0.82 -13.84 14.90
CA LYS A 113 -1.58 -14.73 15.78
C LYS A 113 -2.44 -13.91 16.73
N PHE A 114 -3.76 -13.96 16.54
CA PHE A 114 -4.70 -13.26 17.41
C PHE A 114 -5.01 -14.09 18.66
N LEU A 115 -4.37 -13.74 19.77
CA LEU A 115 -4.57 -14.40 21.06
C LEU A 115 -5.86 -13.94 21.73
N PRO A 116 -6.51 -14.76 22.58
CA PRO A 116 -7.66 -14.32 23.35
C PRO A 116 -7.29 -13.11 24.23
N CYS A 117 -8.08 -12.04 24.20
CA CYS A 117 -7.86 -10.88 25.08
C CYS A 117 -8.00 -11.30 26.55
N LYS A 118 -7.05 -10.88 27.40
CA LYS A 118 -7.19 -10.97 28.86
C LYS A 118 -7.59 -9.61 29.40
N GLY A 119 -8.89 -9.31 29.38
CA GLY A 119 -9.40 -8.02 29.84
C GLY A 119 -9.29 -6.93 28.77
N LYS A 120 -8.71 -5.77 29.12
CA LYS A 120 -8.55 -4.62 28.20
C LYS A 120 -7.32 -4.71 27.32
N ASP A 121 -6.38 -5.62 27.64
CA ASP A 121 -5.09 -5.69 26.98
C ASP A 121 -4.78 -7.06 26.38
N CYS A 122 -3.89 -6.96 25.39
CA CYS A 122 -3.07 -8.00 24.80
C CYS A 122 -1.73 -7.98 25.51
#